data_AF-A0A2N2E9E2-F1
#
_entry.id   AF-A0A2N2E9E2-F1
#
_cell.length_a   1.000
_cell.length_b   1.000
_cell.length_c   1.000
_cell.angle_alpha   90.00
_cell.angle_beta   90.00
_cell.angle_gamma   90.00
#
_symmetry.space_group_name_H-M   'P 1'
#
loop_
_entity.id
_entity.type
_entity.pdbx_description
1 polymer ?
#
loop_
_entity_poly.entity_id
_entity_poly.type
_entity_poly.pdbx_seq_one_letter_code
_entity_poly.pdbx_strand_id
1 'polypeptide(L)'
;MIGVFDSGVGGLTVLKGFLKDHPNYDYIYLGDNANVPYGNKSSDIIYGYSTKAIDFLHEQGCKLIIIACNSASAQALRKIQQEYLPTKYPNLKVLGVIRPIAEEVVSHKKIKKVGIIGTKATINSNIYQEEISALNSNLEILQKATPLLVPLIEENWLKKPETKMILKKYLRFFKMKQVEALVLACTHYPFLLKDIKKIMGRKCLVFDTEKIISDRFFDYLNRHPELGIEKNDKAVYKFYTTDNIEKFKELGEFFLERKILKIEKVSLK
;
A
#
# COMPACT_ATOMS: atom_id res chain seq x y z
N MET A 1 11.31 16.20 1.94
CA MET A 1 10.18 15.59 2.67
C MET A 1 9.44 14.63 1.77
N ILE A 2 9.13 13.44 2.31
CA ILE A 2 8.44 12.35 1.62
C ILE A 2 7.00 12.30 2.13
N GLY A 3 6.04 12.40 1.22
CA GLY A 3 4.62 12.21 1.54
C GLY A 3 4.21 10.75 1.41
N VAL A 4 3.42 10.24 2.33
CA VAL A 4 2.80 8.91 2.29
C VAL A 4 1.29 9.10 2.42
N PHE A 5 0.55 8.72 1.38
CA PHE A 5 -0.89 8.82 1.31
C PHE A 5 -1.53 7.43 1.35
N ASP A 6 -2.56 7.28 2.18
CA ASP A 6 -3.42 6.09 2.20
C ASP A 6 -4.89 6.49 2.40
N SER A 7 -5.82 5.59 2.04
CA SER A 7 -7.25 5.78 2.28
C SER A 7 -7.63 5.79 3.77
N GLY A 8 -6.71 5.44 4.67
CA GLY A 8 -6.95 5.42 6.10
C GLY A 8 -5.67 5.15 6.89
N VAL A 9 -5.73 4.25 7.87
CA VAL A 9 -4.57 3.88 8.71
C VAL A 9 -3.70 2.78 8.09
N GLY A 10 -4.20 2.05 7.08
CA GLY A 10 -3.53 0.87 6.54
C GLY A 10 -2.11 1.16 6.07
N GLY A 11 -1.93 2.27 5.36
CA GLY A 11 -0.62 2.69 4.81
C GLY A 11 0.44 2.99 5.85
N LEU A 12 0.10 3.08 7.15
CA LEU A 12 1.09 3.16 8.21
C LEU A 12 1.99 1.93 8.26
N THR A 13 1.57 0.77 7.72
CA THR A 13 2.48 -0.38 7.54
C THR A 13 3.60 -0.08 6.54
N VAL A 14 3.31 0.65 5.46
CA VAL A 14 4.33 1.09 4.50
C VAL A 14 5.26 2.11 5.16
N LEU A 15 4.70 3.08 5.88
CA LEU A 15 5.51 4.06 6.62
C LEU A 15 6.37 3.39 7.71
N LYS A 16 5.84 2.39 8.41
CA LYS A 16 6.60 1.60 9.39
C LYS A 16 7.85 0.98 8.75
N GLY A 17 7.71 0.38 7.57
CA GLY A 17 8.85 -0.16 6.81
C GLY A 17 9.89 0.91 6.48
N PHE A 18 9.43 2.10 6.07
CA PHE A 18 10.33 3.24 5.81
C PHE A 18 11.04 3.71 7.07
N LEU A 19 10.33 3.87 8.20
CA LEU A 19 10.91 4.34 9.45
C LEU A 19 11.88 3.33 10.07
N LYS A 20 11.69 2.04 9.81
CA LYS A 20 12.58 0.98 10.27
C LYS A 20 13.93 1.03 9.57
N ASP A 21 13.93 1.15 8.24
CA ASP A 21 15.14 1.05 7.44
C ASP A 21 15.78 2.43 7.16
N HIS A 22 14.97 3.50 7.16
CA HIS A 22 15.35 4.85 6.77
C HIS A 22 14.77 5.95 7.70
N PRO A 23 15.02 5.90 9.02
CA PRO A 23 14.43 6.84 9.98
C PRO A 23 14.83 8.31 9.77
N ASN A 24 15.93 8.59 9.06
CA ASN A 24 16.52 9.92 8.97
C ASN A 24 15.95 10.75 7.81
N TYR A 25 14.74 10.50 7.32
CA TYR A 25 14.06 11.38 6.37
C TYR A 25 12.85 12.05 7.02
N ASP A 26 12.51 13.25 6.56
CA ASP A 26 11.25 13.88 6.96
C ASP A 26 10.07 13.21 6.24
N TYR A 27 9.07 12.81 7.01
CA TYR A 27 7.86 12.16 6.51
C TYR A 27 6.60 12.93 6.86
N ILE A 28 5.68 12.99 5.90
CA ILE A 28 4.28 13.31 6.15
C ILE A 28 3.45 12.07 5.85
N TYR A 29 2.58 11.69 6.78
CA TYR A 29 1.52 10.73 6.54
C TYR A 29 0.17 11.43 6.44
N LEU A 30 -0.62 11.10 5.41
CA LEU A 30 -2.01 11.50 5.28
C LEU A 30 -2.90 10.26 5.14
N GLY A 31 -3.83 10.07 6.08
CA GLY A 31 -4.91 9.09 6.00
C GLY A 31 -6.25 9.74 5.68
N ASP A 32 -6.88 9.37 4.57
CA ASP A 32 -8.22 9.86 4.20
C ASP A 32 -9.36 9.07 4.86
N ASN A 33 -9.33 9.01 6.20
CA ASN A 33 -10.26 8.23 7.00
C ASN A 33 -11.74 8.63 6.82
N ALA A 34 -12.04 9.85 6.42
CA ALA A 34 -13.42 10.30 6.16
C ALA A 34 -14.07 9.57 4.98
N ASN A 35 -13.25 9.01 4.07
CA ASN A 35 -13.71 8.34 2.86
C ASN A 35 -13.35 6.84 2.84
N VAL A 36 -12.85 6.27 3.93
CA VAL A 36 -12.58 4.82 4.02
C VAL A 36 -13.91 4.02 3.97
N PRO A 37 -13.95 2.81 3.38
CA PRO A 37 -12.90 2.14 2.61
C PRO A 37 -12.95 2.48 1.12
N TYR A 38 -11.79 2.68 0.51
CA TYR A 38 -11.67 2.83 -0.95
C TYR A 38 -11.94 1.52 -1.69
N GLY A 39 -11.69 0.38 -1.04
CA GLY A 39 -11.74 -0.95 -1.67
C GLY A 39 -13.07 -1.36 -2.32
N ASN A 40 -14.15 -0.61 -2.10
CA ASN A 40 -15.49 -0.83 -2.66
C ASN A 40 -16.01 0.34 -3.51
N LYS A 41 -15.19 1.38 -3.76
CA LYS A 41 -15.59 2.59 -4.50
C LYS A 41 -15.20 2.49 -5.98
N SER A 42 -15.79 3.35 -6.82
CA SER A 42 -15.46 3.45 -8.25
C SER A 42 -14.11 4.12 -8.49
N SER A 43 -13.54 3.90 -9.68
CA SER A 43 -12.29 4.53 -10.10
C SER A 43 -12.36 6.07 -10.04
N ASP A 44 -13.46 6.67 -10.54
CA ASP A 44 -13.62 8.13 -10.56
C ASP A 44 -13.62 8.75 -9.15
N ILE A 45 -14.30 8.11 -8.21
CA ILE A 45 -14.34 8.57 -6.81
C ILE A 45 -12.93 8.45 -6.19
N ILE A 46 -12.26 7.31 -6.39
CA ILE A 46 -10.91 7.09 -5.86
C ILE A 46 -9.91 8.10 -6.47
N TYR A 47 -10.04 8.39 -7.76
CA TYR A 47 -9.24 9.41 -8.45
C TYR A 47 -9.46 10.80 -7.86
N GLY A 48 -10.73 11.19 -7.66
CA GLY A 48 -11.08 12.48 -7.06
C GLY A 48 -10.50 12.65 -5.66
N TYR A 49 -10.59 11.64 -4.79
CA TYR A 49 -10.00 11.74 -3.46
C TYR A 49 -8.46 11.73 -3.49
N SER A 50 -7.86 10.90 -4.35
CA SER A 50 -6.40 10.78 -4.44
C SER A 50 -5.75 12.08 -4.95
N THR A 51 -6.38 12.78 -5.89
CA THR A 51 -5.87 14.06 -6.41
C THR A 51 -5.92 15.17 -5.35
N LYS A 52 -6.98 15.24 -4.55
CA LYS A 52 -7.06 16.18 -3.41
C LYS A 52 -6.01 15.89 -2.33
N ALA A 53 -5.75 14.61 -2.07
CA ALA A 53 -4.69 14.22 -1.14
C ALA A 53 -3.28 14.62 -1.66
N ILE A 54 -3.04 14.47 -2.97
CA ILE A 54 -1.80 14.90 -3.62
C ILE A 54 -1.64 16.43 -3.53
N ASP A 55 -2.70 17.19 -3.79
CA ASP A 55 -2.70 18.66 -3.64
C ASP A 55 -2.27 19.05 -2.23
N PHE A 56 -2.94 18.51 -1.22
CA PHE A 56 -2.61 18.77 0.17
C PHE A 56 -1.15 18.45 0.50
N LEU A 57 -0.67 17.26 0.12
CA LEU A 57 0.71 16.84 0.41
C LEU A 57 1.74 17.71 -0.31
N HIS A 58 1.45 18.14 -1.53
CA HIS A 58 2.29 19.07 -2.27
C HIS A 58 2.35 20.45 -1.58
N GLU A 59 1.21 20.98 -1.14
CA GLU A 59 1.12 22.23 -0.37
C GLU A 59 1.90 22.16 0.96
N GLN A 60 1.99 20.97 1.57
CA GLN A 60 2.84 20.73 2.75
C GLN A 60 4.34 20.60 2.43
N GLY A 61 4.75 20.76 1.17
CA GLY A 61 6.15 20.73 0.74
C GLY A 61 6.69 19.35 0.41
N CYS A 62 5.84 18.35 0.15
CA CYS A 62 6.30 17.05 -0.33
C CYS A 62 6.87 17.18 -1.76
N LYS A 63 8.11 16.70 -1.94
CA LYS A 63 8.77 16.63 -3.25
C LYS A 63 8.53 15.29 -3.96
N LEU A 64 8.18 14.27 -3.17
CA LEU A 64 7.88 12.91 -3.60
C LEU A 64 6.74 12.38 -2.74
N ILE A 65 5.71 11.83 -3.38
CA ILE A 65 4.53 11.28 -2.72
C ILE A 65 4.40 9.80 -3.06
N ILE A 66 4.12 8.99 -2.05
CA ILE A 66 3.83 7.56 -2.16
C ILE A 66 2.36 7.31 -1.87
N ILE A 67 1.64 6.81 -2.87
CA ILE A 67 0.29 6.27 -2.68
C ILE A 67 0.45 4.85 -2.13
N ALA A 68 0.45 4.72 -0.80
CA ALA A 68 0.57 3.44 -0.10
C ALA A 68 -0.66 2.54 -0.33
N CYS A 69 -1.85 3.13 -0.46
CA CYS A 69 -3.08 2.39 -0.66
C CYS A 69 -3.06 1.63 -1.99
N ASN A 70 -3.15 0.30 -1.93
CA ASN A 70 -3.19 -0.55 -3.12
C ASN A 70 -4.41 -0.26 -4.01
N SER A 71 -5.55 0.13 -3.42
CA SER A 71 -6.74 0.47 -4.20
C SER A 71 -6.60 1.81 -4.90
N ALA A 72 -6.01 2.82 -4.25
CA ALA A 72 -5.72 4.10 -4.90
C ALA A 72 -4.64 3.96 -5.98
N SER A 73 -3.56 3.23 -5.68
CA SER A 73 -2.52 2.89 -6.66
C SER A 73 -3.12 2.18 -7.89
N ALA A 74 -4.01 1.21 -7.68
CA ALA A 74 -4.61 0.44 -8.76
C ALA A 74 -5.58 1.24 -9.63
N GLN A 75 -6.37 2.13 -9.02
CA GLN A 75 -7.51 2.76 -9.66
C GLN A 75 -7.23 4.16 -10.19
N ALA A 76 -6.22 4.86 -9.67
CA ALA A 76 -6.02 6.28 -9.95
C ALA A 76 -4.59 6.65 -10.40
N LEU A 77 -3.55 5.92 -9.97
CA LEU A 77 -2.16 6.38 -10.14
C LEU A 77 -1.78 6.63 -11.60
N ARG A 78 -2.11 5.72 -12.51
CA ARG A 78 -1.75 5.86 -13.93
C ARG A 78 -2.35 7.14 -14.53
N LYS A 79 -3.63 7.38 -14.28
CA LYS A 79 -4.33 8.61 -14.72
C LYS A 79 -3.73 9.86 -14.08
N ILE A 80 -3.40 9.80 -12.79
CA ILE A 80 -2.71 10.89 -12.08
C ILE A 80 -1.37 11.21 -12.74
N GLN A 81 -0.55 10.20 -13.04
CA GLN A 81 0.78 10.39 -13.62
C GLN A 81 0.72 10.88 -15.08
N GLN A 82 -0.30 10.48 -15.85
CA GLN A 82 -0.39 10.77 -17.28
C GLN A 82 -1.16 12.06 -17.60
N GLU A 83 -2.16 12.42 -16.79
CA GLU A 83 -3.08 13.53 -17.08
C GLU A 83 -2.96 14.65 -16.04
N TYR A 84 -2.92 14.30 -14.76
CA TYR A 84 -3.00 15.27 -13.66
C TYR A 84 -1.66 15.98 -13.39
N LEU A 85 -0.60 15.21 -13.12
CA LEU A 85 0.71 15.75 -12.75
C LEU A 85 1.36 16.56 -13.88
N PRO A 86 1.37 16.12 -15.15
CA PRO A 86 2.00 16.92 -16.21
C PRO A 86 1.38 18.30 -16.37
N THR A 87 0.08 18.42 -16.09
CA THR A 87 -0.68 19.67 -16.21
C THR A 87 -0.53 20.56 -14.98
N LYS A 88 -0.61 20.00 -13.77
CA LYS A 88 -0.67 20.77 -12.52
C LYS A 88 0.66 20.90 -11.78
N TYR A 89 1.45 19.82 -11.72
CA TYR A 89 2.70 19.75 -10.96
C TYR A 89 3.78 18.95 -11.72
N PRO A 90 4.33 19.48 -12.83
CA PRO A 90 5.22 18.71 -13.72
C PRO A 90 6.50 18.19 -13.04
N ASN A 91 6.94 18.86 -11.97
CA ASN A 91 8.13 18.49 -11.21
C ASN A 91 7.83 17.56 -10.03
N LEU A 92 6.56 17.39 -9.64
CA LEU A 92 6.19 16.51 -8.53
C LEU A 92 6.22 15.06 -8.97
N LYS A 93 6.85 14.20 -8.16
CA LYS A 93 6.81 12.75 -8.38
C LYS A 93 5.80 12.11 -7.44
N VAL A 94 4.89 11.33 -8.02
CA VAL A 94 3.97 10.48 -7.27
C VAL A 94 4.18 9.05 -7.73
N LEU A 95 4.47 8.15 -6.79
CA LEU A 95 4.67 6.73 -7.03
C LEU A 95 3.62 5.92 -6.27
N GLY A 96 3.44 4.67 -6.67
CA GLY A 96 2.59 3.71 -5.96
C GLY A 96 3.33 2.44 -5.62
N VAL A 97 2.60 1.51 -5.00
CA VAL A 97 3.17 0.29 -4.42
C VAL A 97 3.15 -0.91 -5.34
N ILE A 98 2.40 -0.86 -6.44
CA ILE A 98 2.11 -2.02 -7.29
C ILE A 98 3.31 -2.39 -8.16
N ARG A 99 3.89 -1.41 -8.86
CA ARG A 99 5.03 -1.64 -9.76
C ARG A 99 6.25 -2.26 -9.05
N PRO A 100 6.69 -1.75 -7.87
CA PRO A 100 7.73 -2.40 -7.07
C PRO A 100 7.48 -3.88 -6.79
N ILE A 101 6.23 -4.24 -6.46
CA ILE A 101 5.85 -5.61 -6.15
C ILE A 101 5.83 -6.48 -7.42
N ALA A 102 5.34 -5.94 -8.54
CA ALA A 102 5.34 -6.65 -9.82
C ALA A 102 6.77 -6.97 -10.30
N GLU A 103 7.69 -6.00 -10.19
CA GLU A 103 9.12 -6.19 -10.51
C GLU A 103 9.76 -7.24 -9.61
N GLU A 104 9.45 -7.21 -8.31
CA GLU A 104 9.93 -8.22 -7.38
C GLU A 104 9.43 -9.60 -7.77
N VAL A 105 8.13 -9.78 -8.05
CA VAL A 105 7.56 -11.07 -8.50
C VAL A 105 8.31 -11.62 -9.71
N VAL A 106 8.55 -10.79 -10.72
CA VAL A 106 9.20 -11.20 -11.97
C VAL A 106 10.68 -11.53 -11.80
N SER A 107 11.35 -10.96 -10.79
CA SER A 107 12.75 -11.30 -10.48
C SER A 107 12.92 -12.78 -10.10
N HIS A 108 11.87 -13.45 -9.60
CA HIS A 108 11.88 -14.87 -9.25
C HIS A 108 11.60 -15.75 -10.47
N LYS A 109 12.60 -15.92 -11.34
CA LYS A 109 12.52 -16.63 -12.64
C LYS A 109 11.95 -18.07 -12.59
N LYS A 110 12.02 -18.72 -11.43
CA LYS A 110 11.53 -20.10 -11.23
C LYS A 110 10.02 -20.17 -10.99
N ILE A 111 9.40 -19.08 -10.54
CA ILE A 111 7.96 -19.01 -10.31
C ILE A 111 7.26 -18.98 -11.66
N LYS A 112 6.20 -19.78 -11.79
CA LYS A 112 5.32 -19.86 -12.97
C LYS A 112 3.90 -19.45 -12.65
N LYS A 113 3.45 -19.67 -11.40
CA LYS A 113 2.08 -19.36 -10.98
C LYS A 113 2.04 -18.47 -9.74
N VAL A 114 1.44 -17.29 -9.89
CA VAL A 114 1.35 -16.26 -8.86
C VAL A 114 -0.11 -16.04 -8.47
N GLY A 115 -0.38 -16.06 -7.17
CA GLY A 115 -1.65 -15.68 -6.57
C GLY A 115 -1.60 -14.25 -6.06
N ILE A 116 -2.70 -13.53 -6.15
CA ILE A 116 -2.84 -12.17 -5.62
C ILE A 116 -4.13 -12.10 -4.81
N ILE A 117 -4.01 -11.62 -3.57
CA ILE A 117 -5.17 -11.26 -2.74
C ILE A 117 -5.17 -9.77 -2.44
N GLY A 118 -6.35 -9.17 -2.46
CA GLY A 118 -6.53 -7.73 -2.28
C GLY A 118 -8.00 -7.35 -2.10
N THR A 119 -8.26 -6.06 -2.05
CA THR A 119 -9.63 -5.53 -2.03
C THR A 119 -10.36 -5.79 -3.36
N LYS A 120 -11.68 -5.58 -3.41
CA LYS A 120 -12.43 -5.68 -4.68
C LYS A 120 -11.91 -4.67 -5.70
N ALA A 121 -11.69 -3.41 -5.31
CA ALA A 121 -11.16 -2.38 -6.19
C ALA A 121 -9.78 -2.77 -6.75
N THR A 122 -8.87 -3.29 -5.93
CA THR A 122 -7.55 -3.70 -6.42
C THR A 122 -7.65 -4.88 -7.38
N ILE A 123 -8.38 -5.94 -7.01
CA ILE A 123 -8.47 -7.15 -7.86
C ILE A 123 -9.23 -6.89 -9.16
N ASN A 124 -10.33 -6.13 -9.12
CA ASN A 124 -11.14 -5.85 -10.31
C ASN A 124 -10.45 -4.87 -11.28
N SER A 125 -9.44 -4.13 -10.85
CA SER A 125 -8.65 -3.27 -11.74
C SER A 125 -7.79 -4.05 -12.73
N ASN A 126 -7.50 -5.32 -12.45
CA ASN A 126 -6.51 -6.15 -13.17
C ASN A 126 -5.09 -5.58 -13.25
N ILE A 127 -4.79 -4.49 -12.54
CA ILE A 127 -3.51 -3.78 -12.69
C ILE A 127 -2.29 -4.66 -12.39
N TYR A 128 -2.35 -5.53 -11.39
CA TYR A 128 -1.24 -6.45 -11.12
C TYR A 128 -1.04 -7.44 -12.26
N GLN A 129 -2.12 -7.89 -12.89
CA GLN A 129 -2.03 -8.76 -14.05
C GLN A 129 -1.39 -8.03 -15.23
N GLU A 130 -1.78 -6.78 -15.47
CA GLU A 130 -1.19 -5.93 -16.51
C GLU A 130 0.30 -5.67 -16.25
N GLU A 131 0.67 -5.21 -15.06
CA GLU A 131 2.03 -4.85 -14.68
C GLU A 131 2.98 -6.06 -14.71
N ILE A 132 2.55 -7.20 -14.18
CA ILE A 132 3.37 -8.43 -14.21
C ILE A 132 3.46 -8.98 -15.64
N SER A 133 2.36 -8.99 -16.41
CA SER A 133 2.38 -9.53 -17.78
C SER A 133 3.22 -8.67 -18.74
N ALA A 134 3.26 -7.35 -18.53
CA ALA A 134 4.11 -6.44 -19.26
C ALA A 134 5.61 -6.71 -19.03
N LEU A 135 5.96 -7.26 -17.87
CA LEU A 135 7.34 -7.62 -17.50
C LEU A 135 7.68 -9.08 -17.84
N ASN A 136 6.72 -9.99 -17.72
CA ASN A 136 6.86 -11.40 -18.06
C ASN A 136 5.49 -12.03 -18.36
N SER A 137 5.17 -12.17 -19.65
CA SER A 137 3.91 -12.72 -20.14
C SER A 137 3.72 -14.22 -19.90
N ASN A 138 4.75 -14.94 -19.45
CA ASN A 138 4.68 -16.38 -19.20
C ASN A 138 4.20 -16.74 -17.78
N LEU A 139 3.94 -15.75 -16.92
CA LEU A 139 3.43 -15.99 -15.57
C LEU A 139 1.91 -16.19 -15.60
N GLU A 140 1.45 -17.29 -15.03
CA GLU A 140 0.02 -17.49 -14.76
C GLU A 140 -0.37 -16.71 -13.50
N ILE A 141 -1.32 -15.78 -13.65
CA ILE A 141 -1.75 -14.90 -12.57
C ILE A 141 -3.18 -15.28 -12.15
N LEU A 142 -3.34 -15.59 -10.88
CA LEU A 142 -4.63 -15.91 -10.26
C LEU A 142 -4.94 -14.86 -9.21
N GLN A 143 -6.15 -14.31 -9.24
CA GLN A 143 -6.53 -13.19 -8.37
C GLN A 143 -7.79 -13.51 -7.58
N LYS A 144 -7.85 -13.08 -6.31
CA LYS A 144 -9.05 -13.25 -5.47
C LYS A 144 -9.26 -12.06 -4.56
N ALA A 145 -10.43 -11.42 -4.68
CA ALA A 145 -10.84 -10.38 -3.75
C ALA A 145 -11.15 -10.99 -2.37
N THR A 146 -10.67 -10.34 -1.32
CA THR A 146 -10.77 -10.77 0.08
C THR A 146 -11.43 -9.69 0.97
N PRO A 147 -12.69 -9.29 0.68
CA PRO A 147 -13.33 -8.12 1.29
C PRO A 147 -13.52 -8.20 2.81
N LEU A 148 -13.54 -9.42 3.38
CA LEU A 148 -13.73 -9.59 4.82
C LEU A 148 -12.45 -9.35 5.64
N LEU A 149 -11.26 -9.38 5.02
CA LEU A 149 -10.01 -9.33 5.79
C LEU A 149 -9.73 -7.95 6.40
N VAL A 150 -10.05 -6.86 5.70
CA VAL A 150 -9.81 -5.50 6.20
C VAL A 150 -10.62 -5.22 7.47
N PRO A 151 -11.96 -5.42 7.51
CA PRO A 151 -12.74 -5.22 8.72
C PRO A 151 -12.25 -6.08 9.90
N LEU A 152 -11.89 -7.34 9.66
CA LEU A 152 -11.39 -8.22 10.72
C LEU A 152 -10.06 -7.73 11.33
N ILE A 153 -9.20 -7.08 10.54
CA ILE A 153 -7.93 -6.54 11.02
C ILE A 153 -8.18 -5.26 11.82
N GLU A 154 -9.04 -4.37 11.33
CA GLU A 154 -9.36 -3.11 12.01
C GLU A 154 -10.12 -3.32 13.33
N GLU A 155 -10.94 -4.36 13.42
CA GLU A 155 -11.60 -4.77 14.67
C GLU A 155 -10.68 -5.57 15.63
N ASN A 156 -9.39 -5.72 15.30
CA ASN A 156 -8.41 -6.49 16.07
C ASN A 156 -8.80 -7.97 16.27
N TRP A 157 -9.48 -8.57 15.30
CA TRP A 157 -9.90 -9.99 15.33
C TRP A 157 -8.83 -10.95 14.80
N LEU A 158 -7.55 -10.54 14.80
CA LEU A 158 -6.44 -11.32 14.23
C LEU A 158 -6.34 -12.74 14.81
N LYS A 159 -6.59 -12.89 16.11
CA LYS A 159 -6.47 -14.17 16.84
C LYS A 159 -7.79 -14.96 16.92
N LYS A 160 -8.87 -14.46 16.32
CA LYS A 160 -10.20 -15.07 16.42
C LYS A 160 -10.34 -16.27 15.47
N PRO A 161 -11.02 -17.37 15.87
CA PRO A 161 -11.28 -18.54 15.01
C PRO A 161 -11.92 -18.21 13.65
N GLU A 162 -12.80 -17.21 13.62
CA GLU A 162 -13.52 -16.70 12.46
C GLU A 162 -12.55 -16.20 11.39
N THR A 163 -11.57 -15.37 11.78
CA THR A 163 -10.51 -14.85 10.90
C THR A 163 -9.72 -15.99 10.28
N LYS A 164 -9.33 -16.98 11.09
CA LYS A 164 -8.59 -18.16 10.62
C LYS A 164 -9.41 -18.99 9.63
N MET A 165 -10.72 -19.14 9.86
CA MET A 165 -11.62 -19.87 8.96
C MET A 165 -11.79 -19.14 7.63
N ILE A 166 -12.03 -17.82 7.67
CA ILE A 166 -12.18 -16.96 6.49
C ILE A 166 -10.89 -16.98 5.66
N LEU A 167 -9.74 -16.84 6.32
CA LEU A 167 -8.44 -16.88 5.65
C LEU A 167 -8.19 -18.22 4.95
N LYS A 168 -8.47 -19.35 5.63
CA LYS A 168 -8.41 -20.68 5.01
C LYS A 168 -9.34 -20.81 3.80
N LYS A 169 -10.56 -20.27 3.88
CA LYS A 169 -11.53 -20.30 2.78
C LYS A 169 -11.02 -19.56 1.55
N TYR A 170 -10.47 -18.34 1.72
CA TYR A 170 -9.87 -17.60 0.61
C TYR A 170 -8.63 -18.29 0.03
N LEU A 171 -7.72 -18.77 0.89
CA LEU A 171 -6.45 -19.36 0.45
C LEU A 171 -6.59 -20.77 -0.15
N ARG A 172 -7.69 -21.49 0.15
CA ARG A 172 -7.97 -22.80 -0.45
C ARG A 172 -7.93 -22.76 -1.98
N PHE A 173 -8.45 -21.69 -2.59
CA PHE A 173 -8.42 -21.48 -4.03
C PHE A 173 -6.99 -21.59 -4.60
N PHE A 174 -6.05 -20.85 -4.01
CA PHE A 174 -4.65 -20.83 -4.45
C PHE A 174 -3.91 -22.14 -4.16
N LYS A 175 -4.21 -22.80 -3.02
CA LYS A 175 -3.64 -24.12 -2.73
C LYS A 175 -4.09 -25.18 -3.73
N MET A 176 -5.38 -25.21 -4.08
CA MET A 176 -5.91 -26.16 -5.07
C MET A 176 -5.30 -25.93 -6.46
N LYS A 177 -5.01 -24.67 -6.80
CA LYS A 177 -4.34 -24.28 -8.04
C LYS A 177 -2.81 -24.41 -8.00
N GLN A 178 -2.24 -24.80 -6.86
CA GLN A 178 -0.79 -24.96 -6.65
C GLN A 178 -0.01 -23.69 -6.99
N VAL A 179 -0.49 -22.55 -6.50
CA VAL A 179 0.25 -21.28 -6.59
C VAL A 179 1.60 -21.39 -5.87
N GLU A 180 2.65 -20.92 -6.54
CA GLU A 180 4.04 -20.96 -6.05
C GLU A 180 4.45 -19.67 -5.36
N ALA A 181 3.72 -18.57 -5.60
CA ALA A 181 3.97 -17.29 -4.95
C ALA A 181 2.66 -16.54 -4.66
N LEU A 182 2.55 -15.88 -3.51
CA LEU A 182 1.36 -15.12 -3.12
C LEU A 182 1.72 -13.67 -2.79
N VAL A 183 1.08 -12.72 -3.48
CA VAL A 183 1.17 -11.29 -3.24
C VAL A 183 0.04 -10.82 -2.31
N LEU A 184 0.40 -10.00 -1.33
CA LEU A 184 -0.51 -9.36 -0.38
C LEU A 184 -0.81 -7.91 -0.81
N ALA A 185 -1.74 -7.74 -1.74
CA ALA A 185 -2.08 -6.47 -2.37
C ALA A 185 -3.07 -5.62 -1.53
N CYS A 186 -2.78 -5.47 -0.24
CA CYS A 186 -3.51 -4.59 0.68
C CYS A 186 -2.58 -4.21 1.84
N THR A 187 -2.64 -2.94 2.26
CA THR A 187 -1.78 -2.40 3.31
C THR A 187 -2.05 -3.02 4.70
N HIS A 188 -3.22 -3.62 4.91
CA HIS A 188 -3.57 -4.34 6.14
C HIS A 188 -2.98 -5.76 6.22
N TYR A 189 -2.69 -6.40 5.09
CA TYR A 189 -2.38 -7.84 5.07
C TYR A 189 -1.03 -8.25 5.69
N PRO A 190 -0.03 -7.36 5.93
CA PRO A 190 1.14 -7.71 6.73
C PRO A 190 0.79 -8.31 8.12
N PHE A 191 -0.30 -7.88 8.75
CA PHE A 191 -0.77 -8.45 10.02
C PHE A 191 -1.15 -9.93 9.95
N LEU A 192 -1.53 -10.42 8.75
CA LEU A 192 -1.90 -11.81 8.51
C LEU A 192 -0.74 -12.62 7.90
N LEU A 193 0.42 -12.02 7.64
CA LEU A 193 1.52 -12.64 6.90
C LEU A 193 1.94 -13.99 7.50
N LYS A 194 2.05 -14.07 8.83
CA LYS A 194 2.44 -15.31 9.54
C LYS A 194 1.41 -16.43 9.34
N ASP A 195 0.12 -16.11 9.46
CA ASP A 195 -0.95 -17.09 9.29
C ASP A 195 -1.11 -17.50 7.82
N ILE A 196 -0.96 -16.56 6.89
CA ILE A 196 -0.97 -16.83 5.45
C ILE A 196 0.19 -17.77 5.08
N LYS A 197 1.42 -17.47 5.52
CA LYS A 197 2.61 -18.35 5.32
C LYS A 197 2.36 -19.75 5.88
N LYS A 198 1.77 -19.85 7.07
CA LYS A 198 1.43 -21.15 7.68
C LYS A 198 0.39 -21.92 6.88
N ILE A 199 -0.65 -21.25 6.36
CA ILE A 199 -1.73 -21.89 5.60
C ILE A 199 -1.23 -22.32 4.22
N MET A 200 -0.51 -21.46 3.50
CA MET A 200 0.02 -21.75 2.17
C MET A 200 1.13 -22.82 2.20
N GLY A 201 1.94 -22.82 3.27
CA GLY A 201 3.01 -23.79 3.47
C GLY A 201 4.26 -23.48 2.64
N ARG A 202 5.30 -24.31 2.82
CA ARG A 202 6.66 -24.05 2.28
C ARG A 202 6.76 -24.04 0.75
N LYS A 203 5.78 -24.59 0.04
CA LYS A 203 5.75 -24.62 -1.44
C LYS A 203 5.29 -23.31 -2.08
N CYS A 204 4.87 -22.34 -1.27
CA CYS A 204 4.40 -21.05 -1.75
C CYS A 204 5.19 -19.92 -1.06
N LEU A 205 5.90 -19.13 -1.85
CA LEU A 205 6.55 -17.91 -1.39
C LEU A 205 5.49 -16.82 -1.15
N VAL A 206 5.29 -16.42 0.11
CA VAL A 206 4.41 -15.28 0.42
C VAL A 206 5.26 -14.03 0.56
N PHE A 207 5.05 -13.07 -0.34
CA PHE A 207 5.84 -11.84 -0.40
C PHE A 207 5.57 -10.94 0.81
N ASP A 208 6.64 -10.36 1.33
CA ASP A 208 6.60 -9.30 2.34
C ASP A 208 6.55 -7.96 1.61
N THR A 209 5.34 -7.45 1.37
CA THR A 209 5.14 -6.26 0.53
C THR A 209 5.69 -5.00 1.19
N GLU A 210 5.67 -4.90 2.53
CA GLU A 210 6.27 -3.77 3.28
C GLU A 210 7.76 -3.64 2.95
N LYS A 211 8.50 -4.75 3.07
CA LYS A 211 9.94 -4.76 2.82
C LYS A 211 10.27 -4.40 1.37
N ILE A 212 9.54 -5.00 0.43
CA ILE A 212 9.74 -4.78 -1.02
C ILE A 212 9.53 -3.30 -1.38
N ILE A 213 8.44 -2.71 -0.87
CA ILE A 213 8.13 -1.30 -1.15
C ILE A 213 9.23 -0.40 -0.58
N SER A 214 9.68 -0.64 0.65
CA SER A 214 10.79 0.11 1.27
C SER A 214 12.05 0.06 0.42
N ASP A 215 12.53 -1.14 0.08
CA ASP A 215 13.77 -1.32 -0.67
C ASP A 215 13.74 -0.64 -2.04
N ARG A 216 12.65 -0.85 -2.79
CA ARG A 216 12.50 -0.29 -4.14
C ARG A 216 12.33 1.22 -4.12
N PHE A 217 11.65 1.76 -3.11
CA PHE A 217 11.47 3.19 -2.97
C PHE A 217 12.77 3.91 -2.67
N PHE A 218 13.60 3.39 -1.76
CA PHE A 218 14.88 4.02 -1.44
C PHE A 218 15.95 3.77 -2.51
N ASP A 219 15.89 2.66 -3.24
CA ASP A 219 16.65 2.50 -4.49
C ASP A 219 16.26 3.58 -5.52
N TYR A 220 14.96 3.81 -5.73
CA TYR A 220 14.49 4.90 -6.59
C TYR A 220 15.03 6.25 -6.10
N LEU A 221 14.89 6.56 -4.81
CA LEU A 221 15.34 7.83 -4.26
C LEU A 221 16.85 8.07 -4.48
N ASN A 222 17.68 7.04 -4.28
CA ASN A 222 19.12 7.13 -4.50
C ASN A 222 19.48 7.37 -5.98
N ARG A 223 18.69 6.84 -6.91
CA ARG A 223 18.86 7.06 -8.36
C ARG A 223 18.33 8.42 -8.85
N HIS A 224 17.63 9.16 -7.98
CA HIS A 224 17.00 10.43 -8.30
C HIS A 224 17.45 11.56 -7.34
N PRO A 225 18.76 11.87 -7.26
CA PRO A 225 19.29 12.92 -6.38
C PRO A 225 18.72 14.32 -6.72
N GLU A 226 18.26 14.54 -7.95
CA GLU A 226 17.62 15.79 -8.39
C GLU A 226 16.34 16.14 -7.62
N LEU A 227 15.74 15.18 -6.91
CA LEU A 227 14.59 15.44 -6.03
C LEU A 227 14.98 16.26 -4.79
N GLY A 228 16.28 16.35 -4.45
CA GLY A 228 16.77 17.14 -3.32
C GLY A 228 16.08 16.77 -2.00
N ILE A 229 15.83 15.48 -1.79
CA ILE A 229 15.29 14.93 -0.54
C ILE A 229 16.49 14.36 0.20
N GLU A 230 16.93 15.08 1.21
CA GLU A 230 18.11 14.73 1.98
C GLU A 230 17.74 14.11 3.32
N LYS A 231 18.71 13.41 3.91
CA LYS A 231 18.58 12.93 5.27
C LYS A 231 18.69 14.10 6.25
N ASN A 232 17.97 14.00 7.36
CA ASN A 232 17.90 14.96 8.44
C ASN A 232 18.13 14.20 9.77
N ASP A 233 19.19 14.56 10.51
CA ASP A 233 19.50 13.97 11.82
C ASP A 233 18.43 14.25 12.86
N LYS A 234 17.58 15.25 12.63
CA LYS A 234 16.39 15.58 13.41
C LYS A 234 15.13 15.42 12.57
N ALA A 235 15.01 14.26 11.92
CA ALA A 235 13.88 13.92 11.06
C ALA A 235 12.54 14.20 11.74
N VAL A 236 11.65 14.87 11.00
CA VAL A 236 10.32 15.26 11.47
C VAL A 236 9.27 14.35 10.86
N TYR A 237 8.38 13.82 11.69
CA TYR A 237 7.23 13.03 11.26
C TYR A 237 5.93 13.78 11.57
N LYS A 238 5.13 14.06 10.55
CA LYS A 238 3.82 14.69 10.69
C LYS A 238 2.73 13.72 10.26
N PHE A 239 1.62 13.72 10.99
CA PHE A 239 0.49 12.82 10.75
C PHE A 239 -0.79 13.64 10.59
N TYR A 240 -1.50 13.38 9.51
CA TYR A 240 -2.76 14.01 9.17
C TYR A 240 -3.85 12.97 8.97
N THR A 241 -5.07 13.28 9.39
CA THR A 241 -6.25 12.49 9.09
C THR A 241 -7.40 13.39 8.66
N THR A 242 -8.30 12.89 7.83
CA THR A 242 -9.50 13.65 7.42
C THR A 242 -10.69 13.48 8.36
N ASP A 243 -10.59 12.58 9.34
CA ASP A 243 -11.68 12.28 10.27
C ASP A 243 -11.25 12.29 11.75
N ASN A 244 -11.79 11.38 12.57
CA ASN A 244 -11.61 11.36 14.01
C ASN A 244 -10.15 11.08 14.42
N ILE A 245 -9.51 12.06 15.08
CA ILE A 245 -8.12 11.99 15.54
C ILE A 245 -7.90 10.83 16.52
N GLU A 246 -8.79 10.64 17.49
CA GLU A 246 -8.61 9.61 18.53
C GLU A 246 -8.68 8.20 17.93
N LYS A 247 -9.65 7.94 17.06
CA LYS A 247 -9.74 6.67 16.33
C LYS A 247 -8.54 6.45 15.42
N PHE A 248 -8.07 7.50 14.74
CA PHE A 248 -6.84 7.43 13.96
C PHE A 248 -5.64 7.10 14.84
N LYS A 249 -5.54 7.69 16.03
CA LYS A 249 -4.42 7.47 16.95
C LYS A 249 -4.40 6.04 17.46
N GLU A 250 -5.52 5.54 17.96
CA GLU A 250 -5.63 4.17 18.51
C GLU A 250 -5.23 3.12 17.47
N LEU A 251 -5.83 3.17 16.29
CA LEU A 251 -5.50 2.25 15.20
C LEU A 251 -4.11 2.56 14.62
N GLY A 252 -3.74 3.83 14.51
CA GLY A 252 -2.49 4.24 13.89
C GLY A 252 -1.27 3.81 14.67
N GLU A 253 -1.29 3.92 16.00
CA GLU A 253 -0.21 3.42 16.85
C GLU A 253 -0.09 1.88 16.79
N PHE A 254 -1.22 1.18 16.65
CA PHE A 254 -1.23 -0.25 16.39
C PHE A 254 -0.60 -0.60 15.03
N PHE A 255 -0.91 0.14 13.97
CA PHE A 255 -0.37 -0.11 12.62
C PHE A 255 1.11 0.26 12.49
N LEU A 256 1.51 1.37 13.10
CA LEU A 256 2.87 1.90 13.05
C LEU A 256 3.82 1.20 14.04
N GLU A 257 3.28 0.51 15.05
CA GLU A 257 4.02 -0.05 16.19
C GLU A 257 4.88 1.00 16.91
N ARG A 258 4.40 2.25 16.93
CA ARG A 258 5.06 3.40 17.54
C ARG A 258 4.01 4.44 17.97
N LYS A 259 4.30 5.16 19.05
CA LYS A 259 3.48 6.29 19.51
C LYS A 259 3.43 7.42 18.47
N ILE A 260 2.24 7.96 18.24
CA ILE A 260 2.02 9.12 17.39
C ILE A 260 1.77 10.33 18.30
N LEU A 261 2.77 11.21 18.39
CA LEU A 261 2.76 12.31 19.35
C LEU A 261 1.75 13.41 18.99
N LYS A 262 1.63 13.73 17.69
CA LYS A 262 0.76 14.79 17.19
C LYS A 262 0.09 14.34 15.90
N ILE A 263 -1.23 14.54 15.84
CA ILE A 263 -2.07 14.29 14.67
C ILE A 263 -2.90 15.55 14.42
N GLU A 264 -2.99 15.97 13.18
CA GLU A 264 -3.80 17.11 12.78
C GLU A 264 -4.98 16.65 11.90
N LYS A 265 -6.19 17.09 12.24
CA LYS A 265 -7.36 16.87 11.38
C LYS A 265 -7.37 17.92 10.27
N VAL A 266 -7.55 17.47 9.03
CA VAL A 266 -7.59 18.34 7.85
C VAL A 266 -8.83 18.06 7.00
N SER A 267 -9.23 19.02 6.19
CA SER A 267 -10.27 18.85 5.18
C SER A 267 -9.64 19.02 3.81
N LEU A 268 -9.76 18.00 2.96
CA LEU A 268 -9.22 18.02 1.61
C LEU A 268 -10.20 18.77 0.71
N LYS A 269 -9.78 19.92 0.18
CA LYS A 269 -10.59 20.76 -0.71
C LYS A 269 -10.49 20.27 -2.14
#